data_AF-A0A819QVW0-F1
#
_entry.id   AF-A0A819QVW0-F1
#
_cell.length_a   1.000
_cell.length_b   1.000
_cell.length_c   1.000
_cell.angle_alpha   90.00
_cell.angle_beta   90.00
_cell.angle_gamma   90.00
#
_symmetry.space_group_name_H-M   'P 1'
#
loop_
_entity.id
_entity.type
_entity.pdbx_description
1 polymer ?
#
loop_
_entity_poly.entity_id
_entity_poly.type
_entity_poly.pdbx_seq_one_letter_code
_entity_poly.pdbx_strand_id
1 'polypeptide(L)'
;MVRIHFDNSKLLSNNYDNSGIRFYIGNELRKYDLGYLTFAVHESSAGIAIPPVVNQFEIDAYCPVDFSQKFPESGITVISAFPHSHFQGKSVWTKIILNKRAVEYLFNAESFNFNYQF
;
A
#
# COMPACT_ATOMS: atom_id res chain seq x y z
N MET A 1 6.89 6.85 16.14
CA MET A 1 8.16 6.62 15.41
C MET A 1 8.00 7.21 14.02
N VAL A 2 8.98 7.98 13.53
CA VAL A 2 9.01 8.47 12.15
C VAL A 2 10.09 7.70 11.40
N ARG A 3 9.79 7.21 10.19
CA ARG A 3 10.76 6.59 9.28
C ARG A 3 10.80 7.42 8.01
N ILE A 4 12.01 7.80 7.58
CA ILE A 4 12.25 8.59 6.38
C ILE A 4 13.14 7.76 5.45
N HIS A 5 12.74 7.66 4.18
CA HIS A 5 13.49 6.96 3.15
C HIS A 5 14.30 7.97 2.34
N PHE A 6 15.63 7.84 2.35
CA PHE A 6 16.54 8.68 1.57
C PHE A 6 17.12 7.87 0.41
N ASP A 7 16.86 8.29 -0.82
CA ASP A 7 17.62 7.86 -2.00
C ASP A 7 18.79 8.83 -2.21
N ASN A 8 20.00 8.39 -1.85
CA ASN A 8 21.23 9.20 -1.95
C ASN A 8 22.13 8.74 -3.11
N SER A 9 21.58 8.62 -4.31
CA SER A 9 22.32 8.23 -5.53
C SER A 9 23.55 9.09 -5.85
N LYS A 10 23.58 10.36 -5.40
CA LYS A 10 24.72 11.27 -5.57
C LYS A 10 25.79 11.17 -4.48
N LEU A 11 25.60 10.30 -3.49
CA LEU A 11 26.51 10.09 -2.36
C LEU A 11 26.87 11.38 -1.63
N LEU A 12 25.88 12.26 -1.45
CA LEU A 12 26.09 13.53 -0.76
C LEU A 12 26.52 13.26 0.68
N SER A 13 27.54 14.00 1.13
CA SER A 13 28.07 13.96 2.49
C SER A 13 27.87 15.31 3.18
N ASN A 14 27.91 15.33 4.51
CA ASN A 14 27.74 16.53 5.35
C ASN A 14 26.42 17.29 5.13
N ASN A 15 25.37 16.61 4.65
CA ASN A 15 24.03 17.16 4.60
C ASN A 15 23.30 16.97 5.92
N TYR A 16 22.69 18.04 6.40
CA TYR A 16 21.80 18.03 7.56
C TYR A 16 20.36 18.09 7.06
N ASP A 17 19.57 17.07 7.40
CA ASP A 17 18.14 17.01 7.09
C ASP A 17 17.30 17.23 8.35
N ASN A 18 16.22 17.99 8.21
CA ASN A 18 15.23 18.23 9.26
C ASN A 18 13.81 17.90 8.75
N SER A 19 13.71 16.90 7.87
CA SER A 19 12.43 16.47 7.31
C SER A 19 11.58 15.77 8.36
N GLY A 20 10.27 15.84 8.20
CA GLY A 20 9.34 15.22 9.14
C GLY A 20 7.89 15.32 8.68
N ILE A 21 7.00 14.94 9.58
CA ILE A 21 5.55 14.94 9.36
C ILE A 21 4.92 15.89 10.38
N ARG A 22 4.01 16.74 9.93
CA ARG A 22 3.19 17.59 10.80
C ARG A 22 1.84 16.94 11.02
N PHE A 23 1.47 16.74 12.28
CA PHE A 23 0.15 16.26 12.65
C PHE A 23 -0.75 17.43 13.04
N TYR A 24 -2.01 17.37 12.59
CA TYR A 24 -3.07 18.28 13.01
C TYR A 24 -4.06 17.46 13.85
N ILE A 25 -4.09 17.72 15.16
CA ILE A 25 -4.83 16.92 16.13
C ILE A 25 -5.92 17.80 16.75
N GLY A 26 -7.15 17.26 16.80
CA GLY A 26 -8.27 17.91 17.48
C GLY A 26 -8.34 17.50 18.95
N ASN A 27 -9.05 18.29 19.76
CA ASN A 27 -9.22 18.02 21.20
C ASN A 27 -10.46 17.18 21.52
N GLU A 28 -11.28 16.87 20.52
CA GLU A 28 -12.52 16.09 20.66
C GLU A 28 -12.45 14.83 19.80
N LEU A 29 -13.02 13.75 20.32
CA LEU A 29 -13.13 12.48 19.58
C LEU A 29 -14.17 12.62 18.46
N ARG A 30 -13.82 12.07 17.29
CA ARG A 30 -14.76 11.96 16.17
C ARG A 30 -15.63 10.72 16.36
N LYS A 31 -16.75 10.68 15.61
CA LYS A 31 -17.72 9.57 15.67
C LYS A 31 -17.13 8.20 15.31
N TYR A 32 -16.11 8.17 14.42
CA TYR A 32 -15.52 6.94 13.92
C TYR A 32 -13.99 6.98 14.06
N ASP A 33 -13.41 5.85 14.45
CA ASP A 33 -11.97 5.64 14.42
C ASP A 33 -11.51 5.35 12.99
N LEU A 34 -10.35 5.88 12.62
CA LEU A 34 -9.70 5.59 11.34
C LEU A 34 -8.55 4.60 11.57
N GLY A 35 -8.56 3.52 10.81
CA GLY A 35 -7.45 2.57 10.72
C GLY A 35 -6.87 2.52 9.30
N TYR A 36 -5.74 1.84 9.16
CA TYR A 36 -5.19 1.48 7.86
C TYR A 36 -4.94 -0.02 7.81
N LEU A 37 -5.09 -0.59 6.62
CA LEU A 37 -4.80 -1.98 6.30
C LEU A 37 -3.79 -2.00 5.17
N THR A 38 -2.68 -2.70 5.38
CA THR A 38 -1.66 -2.88 4.35
C THR A 38 -1.81 -4.26 3.74
N PHE A 39 -2.05 -4.31 2.44
CA PHE A 39 -1.96 -5.53 1.64
C PHE A 39 -0.63 -5.50 0.89
N ALA A 40 0.24 -6.45 1.17
CA ALA A 40 1.54 -6.52 0.54
C ALA A 40 2.00 -7.98 0.44
N VAL A 41 2.83 -8.26 -0.57
CA VAL A 41 3.70 -9.43 -0.54
C VAL A 41 4.94 -9.08 0.27
N HIS A 42 5.44 -10.03 1.05
CA HIS A 42 6.61 -9.81 1.88
C HIS A 42 7.80 -9.36 1.02
N GLU A 43 8.40 -8.23 1.37
CA GLU A 43 9.46 -7.54 0.62
C GLU A 43 10.84 -8.24 0.68
N SER A 44 10.87 -9.54 0.95
CA SER A 44 12.11 -10.33 0.90
C SER A 44 12.37 -10.84 -0.52
N SER A 45 13.63 -11.20 -0.80
CA SER A 45 14.02 -11.90 -2.04
C SER A 45 13.28 -13.23 -2.25
N ALA A 46 12.69 -13.78 -1.19
CA ALA A 46 11.82 -14.95 -1.23
C ALA A 46 10.34 -14.62 -1.50
N GLY A 47 9.93 -13.36 -1.33
CA GLY A 47 8.53 -12.93 -1.52
C GLY A 47 8.28 -12.22 -2.85
N ILE A 48 9.21 -11.39 -3.34
CA ILE A 48 9.07 -10.68 -4.61
C ILE A 48 10.29 -10.95 -5.49
N ALA A 49 10.11 -11.77 -6.53
CA ALA A 49 11.13 -12.06 -7.54
C ALA A 49 10.53 -11.96 -8.94
N ILE A 50 10.92 -10.91 -9.68
CA ILE A 50 10.49 -10.70 -11.07
C ILE A 50 11.61 -11.22 -11.98
N PRO A 51 11.34 -12.20 -12.87
CA PRO A 51 12.34 -12.69 -13.81
C PRO A 51 12.83 -11.58 -14.75
N PRO A 52 14.11 -11.60 -15.18
CA PRO A 52 14.60 -10.64 -16.17
C PRO A 52 13.95 -10.90 -17.54
N VAL A 53 13.82 -9.84 -18.35
CA VAL A 53 13.39 -9.89 -19.76
C VAL A 53 11.95 -10.42 -19.97
N VAL A 54 11.07 -10.27 -18.97
CA VAL A 54 9.63 -10.53 -19.13
C VAL A 54 8.89 -9.23 -19.46
N ASN A 55 7.92 -9.29 -20.36
CA ASN A 55 7.11 -8.13 -20.74
C ASN A 55 6.09 -7.76 -19.65
N GLN A 56 5.57 -8.77 -18.95
CA GLN A 56 4.59 -8.61 -17.88
C GLN A 56 4.77 -9.76 -16.87
N PHE A 57 4.66 -9.43 -15.59
CA PHE A 57 4.67 -10.40 -14.50
C PHE A 57 3.74 -9.90 -13.41
N GLU A 58 2.78 -10.74 -13.03
CA GLU A 58 1.77 -10.42 -12.02
C GLU A 58 2.20 -10.97 -10.66
N ILE A 59 2.02 -10.16 -9.62
CA ILE A 59 2.31 -10.53 -8.24
C ILE A 59 1.02 -10.36 -7.45
N ASP A 60 0.53 -11.46 -6.89
CA ASP A 60 -0.68 -11.46 -6.08
C ASP A 60 -0.38 -11.49 -4.59
N ALA A 61 -1.12 -10.67 -3.83
CA ALA A 61 -1.22 -10.76 -2.39
C ALA A 61 -2.67 -11.06 -2.00
N TYR A 62 -2.86 -11.98 -1.07
CA TYR A 62 -4.19 -12.37 -0.60
C TYR A 62 -4.34 -12.04 0.88
N CYS A 63 -5.48 -11.44 1.24
CA CYS A 63 -5.92 -11.36 2.61
C CYS A 63 -6.58 -12.70 2.99
N PRO A 64 -6.05 -13.45 3.97
CA PRO A 64 -6.67 -14.72 4.40
C PRO A 64 -8.10 -14.48 4.87
N VAL A 65 -9.01 -15.43 4.61
CA VAL A 65 -10.43 -15.30 4.97
C VAL A 65 -10.62 -15.04 6.47
N ASP A 66 -9.80 -15.69 7.31
CA ASP A 66 -9.85 -15.53 8.76
C ASP A 66 -9.42 -14.13 9.24
N PHE A 67 -8.75 -13.34 8.40
CA PHE A 67 -8.45 -11.95 8.73
C PHE A 67 -9.72 -11.11 8.76
N SER A 68 -10.67 -11.36 7.85
CA SER A 68 -11.94 -10.63 7.80
C SER A 68 -12.82 -10.89 9.03
N GLN A 69 -12.63 -12.02 9.71
CA GLN A 69 -13.30 -12.34 10.98
C GLN A 69 -12.87 -11.43 12.14
N LYS A 70 -11.77 -10.67 11.99
CA LYS A 70 -11.33 -9.67 12.97
C LYS A 70 -12.06 -8.34 12.83
N PHE A 71 -12.84 -8.16 11.77
CA PHE A 71 -13.64 -6.95 11.60
C PHE A 71 -14.90 -7.01 12.48
N PRO A 72 -15.46 -5.83 12.84
CA PRO A 72 -16.76 -5.77 13.47
C PRO A 72 -17.83 -6.48 12.62
N GLU A 73 -18.88 -7.01 13.26
CA GLU A 73 -20.00 -7.63 12.54
C GLU A 73 -20.68 -6.67 11.55
N SER A 74 -20.67 -5.36 11.85
CA SER A 74 -21.15 -4.31 10.94
C SER A 74 -20.22 -4.04 9.75
N GLY A 75 -19.08 -4.72 9.67
CA GLY A 75 -18.04 -4.51 8.68
C GLY A 75 -17.21 -3.25 8.92
N ILE A 76 -16.46 -2.87 7.89
CA ILE A 76 -15.66 -1.64 7.82
C ILE A 76 -16.01 -0.87 6.55
N THR A 77 -15.79 0.44 6.55
CA THR A 77 -15.92 1.28 5.36
C THR A 77 -14.54 1.71 4.87
N VAL A 78 -14.19 1.30 3.66
CA VAL A 78 -12.95 1.76 3.00
C VAL A 78 -13.25 3.10 2.32
N ILE A 79 -12.53 4.14 2.71
CA ILE A 79 -12.74 5.52 2.20
C ILE A 79 -11.60 6.02 1.33
N SER A 80 -10.45 5.32 1.34
CA SER A 80 -9.26 5.70 0.60
C SER A 80 -8.34 4.48 0.43
N ALA A 81 -7.52 4.52 -0.61
CA ALA A 81 -6.48 3.53 -0.90
C ALA A 81 -5.18 4.26 -1.26
N PHE A 82 -4.04 3.63 -0.98
CA PHE A 82 -2.72 4.19 -1.26
C PHE A 82 -1.87 3.09 -1.92
N PRO A 83 -1.84 3.00 -3.27
CA PRO A 83 -1.03 2.02 -3.96
C PRO A 83 0.47 2.35 -3.84
N HIS A 84 1.29 1.32 -3.70
CA HIS A 84 2.75 1.47 -3.63
C HIS A 84 3.44 0.34 -4.39
N SER A 85 4.48 0.67 -5.14
CA SER A 85 5.45 -0.27 -5.70
C SER A 85 6.82 0.40 -5.75
N HIS A 86 7.84 -0.31 -6.20
CA HIS A 86 9.08 0.31 -6.68
C HIS A 86 8.99 0.62 -8.19
N PHE A 87 10.12 0.99 -8.80
CA PHE A 87 10.24 1.50 -10.18
C PHE A 87 9.59 0.63 -11.28
N GLN A 88 9.53 -0.70 -11.09
CA GLN A 88 9.00 -1.62 -12.11
C GLN A 88 7.48 -1.78 -12.12
N GLY A 89 6.75 -1.25 -11.14
CA GLY A 89 5.30 -1.33 -11.14
C GLY A 89 4.68 -0.54 -12.30
N LYS A 90 3.75 -1.16 -13.03
CA LYS A 90 3.03 -0.57 -14.17
C LYS A 90 1.53 -0.47 -13.97
N SER A 91 0.98 -1.35 -13.14
CA SER A 91 -0.44 -1.40 -12.81
C SER A 91 -0.60 -1.94 -11.40
N VAL A 92 -1.57 -1.42 -10.65
CA VAL A 92 -1.87 -1.86 -9.28
C VAL A 92 -3.38 -1.84 -9.09
N TRP A 93 -3.93 -2.93 -8.54
CA TRP A 93 -5.35 -3.00 -8.20
C TRP A 93 -5.57 -3.85 -6.96
N THR A 94 -6.69 -3.60 -6.30
CA THR A 94 -7.17 -4.40 -5.17
C THR A 94 -8.63 -4.75 -5.43
N LYS A 95 -8.95 -6.04 -5.40
CA LYS A 95 -10.32 -6.54 -5.64
C LYS A 95 -10.91 -7.10 -4.35
N ILE A 96 -12.21 -6.87 -4.15
CA ILE A 96 -13.00 -7.60 -3.15
C ILE A 96 -13.46 -8.91 -3.78
N ILE A 97 -13.14 -10.02 -3.14
CA ILE A 97 -13.58 -11.35 -3.54
C ILE A 97 -14.64 -11.86 -2.55
N LEU A 98 -15.86 -12.09 -3.03
CA LEU A 98 -16.94 -12.71 -2.25
C LEU A 98 -17.36 -14.00 -2.94
N ASN A 99 -17.47 -15.10 -2.17
CA ASN A 99 -17.87 -16.41 -2.70
C ASN A 99 -17.08 -16.82 -3.97
N LYS A 100 -15.76 -16.59 -3.96
CA LYS A 100 -14.83 -16.86 -5.07
C LYS A 100 -15.08 -16.05 -6.35
N ARG A 101 -15.79 -14.92 -6.26
CA ARG A 101 -16.01 -14.01 -7.38
C ARG A 101 -15.53 -12.60 -7.03
N ALA A 102 -14.85 -11.96 -7.96
CA ALA A 102 -14.55 -10.54 -7.84
C ALA A 102 -15.85 -9.75 -7.99
N VAL A 103 -16.16 -8.91 -7.01
CA VAL A 103 -17.40 -8.11 -6.98
C VAL A 103 -17.13 -6.63 -7.17
N GLU A 104 -15.97 -6.14 -6.75
CA GLU A 104 -15.63 -4.73 -6.78
C GLU A 104 -14.11 -4.51 -6.72
N TYR A 105 -13.65 -3.34 -7.19
CA TYR A 105 -12.30 -2.86 -6.97
C TYR A 105 -12.28 -1.85 -5.82
N LEU A 106 -11.46 -2.08 -4.80
CA LEU A 106 -11.13 -1.05 -3.81
C LEU A 106 -10.22 0.02 -4.40
N PHE A 107 -9.38 -0.38 -5.35
CA PHE A 107 -8.49 0.50 -6.11
C PHE A 107 -8.18 -0.15 -7.45
N ASN A 108 -8.06 0.65 -8.52
CA ASN A 108 -7.65 0.19 -9.83
C ASN A 108 -6.88 1.27 -10.58
N ALA A 109 -5.58 1.06 -10.78
CA ALA A 109 -4.73 1.88 -11.65
C ALA A 109 -4.09 1.01 -12.71
N GLU A 110 -4.62 1.08 -13.94
CA GLU A 110 -4.08 0.37 -15.10
C GLU A 110 -2.78 1.02 -15.62
N SER A 111 -2.60 2.32 -15.36
CA SER A 111 -1.40 3.09 -15.71
C SER A 111 -0.79 3.70 -14.45
N PHE A 112 -0.22 2.85 -13.60
CA PHE A 112 0.46 3.26 -12.37
C PHE A 112 1.85 3.85 -12.69
N ASN A 113 2.21 4.93 -12.00
CA ASN A 113 3.52 5.54 -12.10
C ASN A 113 4.12 5.67 -10.70
N PHE A 114 5.29 5.05 -10.48
CA PHE A 114 6.01 5.11 -9.20
C PHE A 114 6.23 6.53 -8.67
N ASN A 115 6.35 7.53 -9.55
CA ASN A 115 6.55 8.92 -9.15
C ASN A 115 5.25 9.62 -8.71
N TYR A 116 4.09 8.96 -8.86
CA TYR A 116 2.76 9.48 -8.56
C TYR A 116 1.95 8.44 -7.79
N GLN A 117 2.05 8.49 -6.47
CA GLN A 117 1.41 7.54 -5.55
C GLN A 117 0.36 8.27 -4.72
N PHE A 118 -0.83 8.45 -5.30
CA PHE A 118 -1.98 9.07 -4.65
C PHE A 118 -3.22 8.21 -4.83
#